data_AF-A0A1E3HE83-F1
#
_entry.id   AF-A0A1E3HE83-F1
#
_cell.length_a   1.000
_cell.length_b   1.000
_cell.length_c   1.000
_cell.angle_alpha   90.00
_cell.angle_beta   90.00
_cell.angle_gamma   90.00
#
_symmetry.space_group_name_H-M   'P 1'
#
loop_
_entity.id
_entity.type
_entity.pdbx_description
1 polymer ?
#
loop_
_entity_poly.entity_id
_entity_poly.type
_entity_poly.pdbx_seq_one_letter_code
_entity_poly.pdbx_strand_id
1 'polypeptide(L)'
;MSSQPFFFGSLISQSSPTSLLILMEQRLLTAYAELDEYTRSEDPQGCLTRFGEGVVLIESFAREFDLDLPPLLHRARRAFGYGSLTLTYQDCVNGWVKAIFGSDGIEDQILLATPPEDLAVLVPTLIQQAIAAVTCGQMDLETLHSGLSYFSQPLLSWCLGGVIAWLCDEIFRLGPLSALHLVVLQSLALGHACPDQLLRVNDQALFDVIRPSNDLQDVINSSGFKAEGLRTRLTSLGVTAPDSRQDLSLDVALETISHFPLSAPLWPCSFIIALRAKLSTYRGRTAAISSILSKTFSSANAPSEAPIIAGQWYSPLVPVLLAIDVDGNGPLAADLPHWIHSCIDRPDLANSDHRKLGALVKDSMILVSKTWGEQFGDRILRQIIKELELILLAPVDTSDRDHSRSVKSKRRQASGGPVKSAEGICKVLWEDEDLRERWGKDLQALDHLC
;
A
#
# COMPACT_ATOMS: atom_id res chain seq x y z
N MET A 1 -28.46 6.67 15.71
CA MET A 1 -27.81 7.03 17.00
C MET A 1 -26.40 7.59 16.81
N SER A 2 -25.64 7.15 15.79
CA SER A 2 -24.28 7.63 15.48
C SER A 2 -24.14 9.08 14.97
N SER A 3 -25.25 9.78 14.72
CA SER A 3 -25.25 11.15 14.17
C SER A 3 -25.18 12.27 15.21
N GLN A 4 -25.13 11.94 16.52
CA GLN A 4 -25.18 12.94 17.59
C GLN A 4 -23.94 12.86 18.51
N PRO A 5 -23.02 13.84 18.46
CA PRO A 5 -21.79 13.83 19.29
C PRO A 5 -22.08 13.86 20.80
N PHE A 6 -23.22 14.43 21.22
CA PHE A 6 -23.66 14.45 22.63
C PHE A 6 -23.94 13.05 23.22
N PHE A 7 -24.28 12.07 22.38
CA PHE A 7 -24.55 10.72 22.83
C PHE A 7 -23.28 10.04 23.33
N PHE A 8 -22.19 10.17 22.56
CA PHE A 8 -20.89 9.62 22.93
C PHE A 8 -20.33 10.28 24.20
N GLY A 9 -20.48 11.60 24.33
CA GLY A 9 -20.10 12.33 25.55
C GLY A 9 -20.81 11.85 26.81
N SER A 10 -22.06 11.36 26.69
CA SER A 10 -22.81 10.82 27.82
C SER A 10 -22.35 9.42 28.22
N LEU A 11 -21.95 8.59 27.26
CA LEU A 11 -21.49 7.21 27.47
C LEU A 11 -20.14 7.13 28.19
N ILE A 12 -19.24 8.08 27.92
CA ILE A 12 -17.90 8.11 28.51
C ILE A 12 -17.87 8.68 29.95
N SER A 13 -19.00 9.13 30.48
CA SER A 13 -19.10 9.64 31.85
C SER A 13 -18.75 8.59 32.91
N GLN A 14 -18.85 7.29 32.58
CA GLN A 14 -18.65 6.18 33.50
C GLN A 14 -17.61 5.14 33.02
N SER A 15 -17.07 5.28 31.81
CA SER A 15 -16.14 4.31 31.22
C SER A 15 -15.16 5.00 30.27
N SER A 16 -13.93 4.47 30.17
CA SER A 16 -12.96 5.01 29.22
C SER A 16 -13.40 4.71 27.78
N PRO A 17 -13.14 5.62 26.81
CA PRO A 17 -13.50 5.41 25.41
C PRO A 17 -12.96 4.09 24.84
N THR A 18 -11.71 3.74 25.15
CA THR A 18 -11.09 2.49 24.69
C THR A 18 -11.81 1.24 25.20
N SER A 19 -12.20 1.21 26.49
CA SER A 19 -12.92 0.06 27.06
C SER A 19 -14.30 -0.08 26.45
N LEU A 20 -14.98 1.03 26.18
CA LEU A 20 -16.28 1.03 25.53
C LEU A 20 -16.17 0.57 24.07
N LEU A 21 -15.12 0.99 23.34
CA LEU A 21 -14.85 0.52 21.99
C LEU A 21 -14.65 -1.00 21.94
N ILE A 22 -13.87 -1.57 22.88
CA ILE A 22 -13.67 -3.02 23.00
C ILE A 22 -15.00 -3.74 23.24
N LEU A 23 -15.85 -3.20 24.13
CA LEU A 23 -17.17 -3.77 24.42
C LEU A 23 -18.09 -3.69 23.19
N MET A 24 -18.06 -2.57 22.47
CA MET A 24 -18.83 -2.37 21.24
C MET A 24 -18.38 -3.35 20.15
N GLU A 25 -17.08 -3.53 19.95
CA GLU A 25 -16.54 -4.53 19.01
C GLU A 25 -17.05 -5.93 19.36
N GLN A 26 -16.92 -6.35 20.63
CA GLN A 26 -17.37 -7.66 21.08
C GLN A 26 -18.87 -7.87 20.88
N ARG A 27 -19.69 -6.85 21.13
CA ARG A 27 -21.16 -6.98 21.10
C ARG A 27 -21.79 -6.72 19.73
N LEU A 28 -21.16 -5.90 18.90
CA LEU A 28 -21.73 -5.46 17.63
C LEU A 28 -21.06 -6.11 16.41
N LEU A 29 -19.84 -6.62 16.55
CA LEU A 29 -19.12 -7.31 15.48
C LEU A 29 -18.91 -8.80 15.82
N THR A 30 -18.23 -9.10 16.93
CA THR A 30 -17.87 -10.50 17.27
C THR A 30 -19.08 -11.36 17.60
N ALA A 31 -20.00 -10.86 18.43
CA ALA A 31 -21.22 -11.58 18.77
C ALA A 31 -22.13 -11.85 17.56
N TYR A 32 -22.00 -11.07 16.48
CA TYR A 32 -22.72 -11.31 15.22
C TYR A 32 -22.12 -12.46 14.41
N ALA A 33 -20.80 -12.69 14.52
CA ALA A 33 -20.15 -13.87 13.94
C ALA A 33 -20.56 -15.16 14.69
N GLU A 34 -20.93 -15.04 15.96
CA GLU A 34 -21.37 -16.13 16.83
C GLU A 34 -22.90 -16.32 16.86
N LEU A 35 -23.67 -15.52 16.11
CA LEU A 35 -25.13 -15.71 16.00
C LEU A 35 -25.44 -17.11 15.45
N ASP A 36 -26.46 -17.75 16.04
CA ASP A 36 -26.94 -19.05 15.58
C ASP A 36 -27.31 -18.97 14.10
N GLU A 37 -26.80 -19.92 13.32
CA GLU A 37 -27.06 -20.09 11.88
C GLU A 37 -28.56 -20.09 11.59
N TYR A 38 -29.37 -20.59 12.54
CA TYR A 38 -30.83 -20.52 12.50
C TYR A 38 -31.35 -19.07 12.39
N THR A 39 -30.89 -18.15 13.24
CA THR A 39 -31.36 -16.75 13.26
C THR A 39 -30.99 -16.03 11.97
N ARG A 40 -29.79 -16.34 11.44
CA ARG A 40 -29.34 -15.79 10.16
C ARG A 40 -30.12 -16.38 8.98
N SER A 41 -30.53 -17.64 9.05
CA SER A 41 -31.33 -18.30 8.02
C SER A 41 -32.76 -17.74 7.90
N GLU A 42 -33.35 -17.28 9.00
CA GLU A 42 -34.69 -16.67 8.99
C GLU A 42 -34.71 -15.25 8.41
N ASP A 43 -33.67 -14.45 8.66
CA ASP A 43 -33.58 -13.04 8.23
C ASP A 43 -32.14 -12.65 7.84
N PRO A 44 -31.64 -13.08 6.66
CA PRO A 44 -30.27 -12.80 6.22
C PRO A 44 -30.01 -11.30 6.04
N GLN A 45 -30.98 -10.57 5.47
CA GLN A 45 -30.88 -9.14 5.19
C GLN A 45 -30.90 -8.30 6.46
N GLY A 46 -31.78 -8.60 7.41
CA GLY A 46 -31.82 -7.91 8.69
C GLY A 46 -30.60 -8.21 9.55
N CYS A 47 -30.05 -9.42 9.49
CA CYS A 47 -28.77 -9.75 10.11
C CYS A 47 -27.64 -8.86 9.57
N LEU A 48 -27.53 -8.77 8.24
CA LEU A 48 -26.52 -7.92 7.59
C LEU A 48 -26.69 -6.44 7.92
N THR A 49 -27.93 -5.96 7.94
CA THR A 49 -28.25 -4.56 8.25
C THR A 49 -27.82 -4.19 9.67
N ARG A 50 -28.13 -5.03 10.67
CA ARG A 50 -27.75 -4.76 12.07
C ARG A 50 -26.23 -4.81 12.28
N PHE A 51 -25.54 -5.74 11.61
CA PHE A 51 -24.08 -5.76 11.59
C PHE A 51 -23.52 -4.44 11.02
N GLY A 52 -24.07 -3.98 9.90
CA GLY A 52 -23.70 -2.72 9.26
C GLY A 52 -23.92 -1.50 10.15
N GLU A 53 -25.03 -1.44 10.89
CA GLU A 53 -25.26 -0.39 11.90
C GLU A 53 -24.18 -0.38 12.98
N GLY A 54 -23.74 -1.57 13.41
CA GLY A 54 -22.62 -1.76 14.33
C GLY A 54 -21.31 -1.19 13.79
N VAL A 55 -20.99 -1.49 12.52
CA VAL A 55 -19.80 -0.95 11.83
C VAL A 55 -19.83 0.58 11.82
N VAL A 56 -20.93 1.20 11.36
CA VAL A 56 -21.05 2.66 11.29
C VAL A 56 -20.88 3.30 12.66
N LEU A 57 -21.46 2.69 13.70
CA LEU A 57 -21.36 3.20 15.07
C LEU A 57 -19.92 3.13 15.61
N ILE A 58 -19.23 2.01 15.40
CA ILE A 58 -17.84 1.81 15.83
C ILE A 58 -16.90 2.76 15.10
N GLU A 59 -17.04 2.91 13.79
CA GLU A 59 -16.20 3.83 13.02
C GLU A 59 -16.39 5.28 13.48
N SER A 60 -17.63 5.70 13.70
CA SER A 60 -17.93 7.03 14.23
C SER A 60 -17.39 7.24 15.64
N PHE A 61 -17.50 6.24 16.51
CA PHE A 61 -16.98 6.30 17.87
C PHE A 61 -15.45 6.43 17.87
N ALA A 62 -14.76 5.59 17.08
CA ALA A 62 -13.31 5.64 16.96
C ALA A 62 -12.83 7.00 16.43
N ARG A 63 -13.52 7.55 15.42
CA ARG A 63 -13.20 8.88 14.87
C ARG A 63 -13.40 10.02 15.88
N GLU A 64 -14.48 9.99 16.66
CA GLU A 64 -14.82 11.03 17.65
C GLU A 64 -13.77 11.11 18.77
N PHE A 65 -13.23 9.97 19.19
CA PHE A 65 -12.26 9.88 20.29
C PHE A 65 -10.82 9.65 19.84
N ASP A 66 -10.54 9.75 18.53
CA ASP A 66 -9.20 9.53 17.94
C ASP A 66 -8.59 8.17 18.36
N LEU A 67 -9.39 7.11 18.29
CA LEU A 67 -9.00 5.75 18.65
C LEU A 67 -8.65 4.93 17.41
N ASP A 68 -7.76 3.94 17.59
CA ASP A 68 -7.50 2.92 16.58
C ASP A 68 -8.76 2.10 16.29
N LEU A 69 -8.93 1.73 15.01
CA LEU A 69 -10.06 0.91 14.59
C LEU A 69 -9.83 -0.56 15.00
N PRO A 70 -10.91 -1.32 15.23
CA PRO A 70 -10.83 -2.77 15.36
C PRO A 70 -10.09 -3.45 14.19
N PRO A 71 -9.39 -4.57 14.42
CA PRO A 71 -8.65 -5.29 13.39
C PRO A 71 -9.49 -5.66 12.16
N LEU A 72 -10.77 -5.99 12.35
CA LEU A 72 -11.69 -6.27 11.25
C LEU A 72 -11.84 -5.05 10.32
N LEU A 73 -12.05 -3.86 10.89
CA LEU A 73 -12.26 -2.64 10.11
C LEU A 73 -10.96 -2.13 9.47
N HIS A 74 -9.80 -2.41 10.08
CA HIS A 74 -8.52 -2.21 9.41
C HIS A 74 -8.36 -3.10 8.17
N ARG A 75 -8.79 -4.37 8.23
CA ARG A 75 -8.78 -5.27 7.06
C ARG A 75 -9.81 -4.83 6.01
N ALA A 76 -10.98 -4.35 6.42
CA ALA A 76 -12.03 -3.82 5.55
C ALA A 76 -11.65 -2.53 4.80
N ARG A 77 -10.48 -1.94 5.11
CA ARG A 77 -9.91 -0.77 4.41
C ARG A 77 -8.84 -1.15 3.40
N ARG A 78 -8.74 -2.43 3.04
CA ARG A 78 -7.73 -2.95 2.11
C ARG A 78 -8.37 -3.82 1.03
N ALA A 79 -7.85 -3.72 -0.19
CA ALA A 79 -8.13 -4.70 -1.23
C ALA A 79 -6.99 -5.71 -1.30
N PHE A 80 -7.33 -6.97 -1.56
CA PHE A 80 -6.38 -8.07 -1.70
C PHE A 80 -6.28 -8.47 -3.16
N GLY A 81 -5.08 -8.81 -3.62
CA GLY A 81 -4.93 -9.35 -4.98
C GLY A 81 -5.70 -10.67 -5.11
N TYR A 82 -6.50 -10.83 -6.17
CA TYR A 82 -7.35 -12.02 -6.35
C TYR A 82 -6.60 -13.36 -6.20
N GLY A 83 -5.38 -13.45 -6.73
CA GLY A 83 -4.54 -14.66 -6.61
C GLY A 83 -3.98 -14.93 -5.21
N SER A 84 -4.13 -13.99 -4.27
CA SER A 84 -3.73 -14.15 -2.86
C SER A 84 -4.88 -14.58 -1.94
N LEU A 85 -6.12 -14.55 -2.45
CA LEU A 85 -7.31 -15.00 -1.72
C LEU A 85 -7.35 -16.53 -1.61
N THR A 86 -7.97 -17.02 -0.55
CA THR A 86 -8.33 -18.44 -0.42
C THR A 86 -9.41 -18.80 -1.45
N LEU A 87 -9.56 -20.09 -1.76
CA LEU A 87 -10.60 -20.56 -2.69
C LEU A 87 -12.00 -20.13 -2.23
N THR A 88 -12.30 -20.22 -0.94
CA THR A 88 -13.58 -19.77 -0.35
C THR A 88 -13.84 -18.28 -0.59
N TYR A 89 -12.82 -17.43 -0.42
CA TYR A 89 -12.96 -15.99 -0.66
C TYR A 89 -13.05 -15.68 -2.15
N GLN A 90 -12.37 -16.43 -3.02
CA GLN A 90 -12.53 -16.31 -4.47
C GLN A 90 -13.96 -16.64 -4.89
N ASP A 91 -14.55 -17.71 -4.36
CA ASP A 91 -15.93 -18.10 -4.62
C ASP A 91 -16.92 -17.02 -4.15
N CYS A 92 -16.71 -16.46 -2.96
CA CYS A 92 -17.52 -15.34 -2.45
C CYS A 92 -17.42 -14.12 -3.38
N VAL A 93 -16.20 -13.69 -3.75
CA VAL A 93 -15.99 -12.55 -4.64
C VAL A 93 -16.66 -12.80 -6.00
N ASN A 94 -16.51 -14.00 -6.57
CA ASN A 94 -17.13 -14.36 -7.85
C ASN A 94 -18.67 -14.31 -7.77
N GLY A 95 -19.25 -14.81 -6.67
CA GLY A 95 -20.68 -14.71 -6.41
C GLY A 95 -21.14 -13.26 -6.36
N TRP A 96 -20.44 -12.42 -5.60
CA TRP A 96 -20.83 -11.02 -5.41
C TRP A 96 -20.64 -10.18 -6.67
N VAL A 97 -19.63 -10.47 -7.48
CA VAL A 97 -19.44 -9.81 -8.79
C VAL A 97 -20.63 -10.11 -9.70
N LYS A 98 -21.12 -11.37 -9.76
CA LYS A 98 -22.31 -11.72 -10.54
C LYS A 98 -23.59 -11.09 -9.99
N ALA A 99 -23.74 -11.06 -8.67
CA ALA A 99 -24.90 -10.46 -8.02
C ALA A 99 -24.99 -8.95 -8.23
N ILE A 100 -23.88 -8.22 -8.09
CA ILE A 100 -23.85 -6.75 -8.12
C ILE A 100 -23.67 -6.20 -9.53
N PHE A 101 -22.79 -6.79 -10.34
CA PHE A 101 -22.44 -6.29 -11.67
C PHE A 101 -22.98 -7.17 -12.82
N GLY A 102 -23.66 -8.26 -12.50
CA GLY A 102 -24.38 -9.10 -13.46
C GLY A 102 -25.88 -8.86 -13.43
N SER A 103 -26.65 -9.88 -13.84
CA SER A 103 -28.11 -9.82 -13.95
C SER A 103 -28.87 -10.36 -12.72
N ASP A 104 -28.15 -10.98 -11.78
CA ASP A 104 -28.76 -11.90 -10.81
C ASP A 104 -29.35 -11.15 -9.59
N GLY A 105 -28.81 -9.97 -9.28
CA GLY A 105 -29.19 -9.23 -8.08
C GLY A 105 -28.70 -9.90 -6.79
N ILE A 106 -29.04 -9.29 -5.65
CA ILE A 106 -28.62 -9.78 -4.32
C ILE A 106 -29.70 -10.71 -3.75
N GLU A 107 -29.49 -12.02 -3.91
CA GLU A 107 -30.37 -13.05 -3.37
C GLU A 107 -29.96 -13.47 -1.94
N ASP A 108 -30.90 -14.01 -1.16
CA ASP A 108 -30.61 -14.45 0.21
C ASP A 108 -29.54 -15.55 0.27
N GLN A 109 -29.39 -16.36 -0.78
CA GLN A 109 -28.36 -17.39 -0.84
C GLN A 109 -26.94 -16.81 -0.78
N ILE A 110 -26.68 -15.66 -1.42
CA ILE A 110 -25.34 -15.04 -1.35
C ILE A 110 -25.07 -14.44 0.03
N LEU A 111 -26.13 -13.92 0.68
CA LEU A 111 -26.09 -13.39 2.04
C LEU A 111 -25.85 -14.49 3.08
N LEU A 112 -26.36 -15.69 2.84
CA LEU A 112 -26.11 -16.86 3.68
C LEU A 112 -24.72 -17.46 3.45
N ALA A 113 -24.26 -17.48 2.19
CA ALA A 113 -22.94 -17.99 1.84
C ALA A 113 -21.78 -17.11 2.34
N THR A 114 -22.00 -15.81 2.51
CA THR A 114 -20.94 -14.85 2.87
C THR A 114 -21.17 -14.25 4.24
N PRO A 115 -20.39 -14.61 5.28
CA PRO A 115 -20.45 -13.95 6.58
C PRO A 115 -20.32 -12.42 6.47
N PRO A 116 -21.06 -11.63 7.27
CA PRO A 116 -20.97 -10.17 7.23
C PRO A 116 -19.55 -9.61 7.41
N GLU A 117 -18.75 -10.25 8.25
CA GLU A 117 -17.34 -9.91 8.47
C GLU A 117 -16.47 -10.16 7.24
N ASP A 118 -16.70 -11.27 6.54
CA ASP A 118 -16.01 -11.58 5.29
C ASP A 118 -16.46 -10.62 4.19
N LEU A 119 -17.75 -10.30 4.10
CA LEU A 119 -18.24 -9.31 3.17
C LEU A 119 -17.54 -7.96 3.37
N ALA A 120 -17.45 -7.48 4.61
CA ALA A 120 -16.78 -6.21 4.94
C ALA A 120 -15.34 -6.18 4.43
N VAL A 121 -14.60 -7.29 4.57
CA VAL A 121 -13.20 -7.43 4.14
C VAL A 121 -13.09 -7.55 2.61
N LEU A 122 -14.06 -8.19 1.96
CA LEU A 122 -14.01 -8.48 0.53
C LEU A 122 -14.53 -7.33 -0.35
N VAL A 123 -15.36 -6.41 0.17
CA VAL A 123 -15.94 -5.32 -0.64
C VAL A 123 -14.88 -4.45 -1.34
N PRO A 124 -13.79 -3.97 -0.70
CA PRO A 124 -12.76 -3.21 -1.42
C PRO A 124 -12.15 -4.00 -2.58
N THR A 125 -11.96 -5.31 -2.40
CA THR A 125 -11.48 -6.21 -3.45
C THR A 125 -12.49 -6.35 -4.59
N LEU A 126 -13.79 -6.43 -4.28
CA LEU A 126 -14.85 -6.45 -5.28
C LEU A 126 -14.87 -5.18 -6.14
N ILE A 127 -14.73 -4.01 -5.51
CA ILE A 127 -14.62 -2.73 -6.22
C ILE A 127 -13.33 -2.68 -7.06
N GLN A 128 -12.20 -3.19 -6.53
CA GLN A 128 -10.96 -3.30 -7.29
C GLN A 128 -11.11 -4.17 -8.54
N GLN A 129 -11.78 -5.32 -8.44
CA GLN A 129 -12.05 -6.19 -9.59
C GLN A 129 -12.97 -5.51 -10.61
N ALA A 130 -13.99 -4.79 -10.16
CA ALA A 130 -14.89 -4.03 -11.03
C ALA A 130 -14.14 -2.93 -11.82
N ILE A 131 -13.27 -2.17 -11.15
CA ILE A 131 -12.41 -1.16 -11.78
C ILE A 131 -11.46 -1.82 -12.79
N ALA A 132 -10.84 -2.95 -12.43
CA ALA A 132 -9.95 -3.69 -13.32
C ALA A 132 -10.70 -4.21 -14.56
N ALA A 133 -11.92 -4.73 -14.41
CA ALA A 133 -12.75 -5.21 -15.51
C ALA A 133 -13.08 -4.09 -16.51
N VAL A 134 -13.42 -2.89 -16.02
CA VAL A 134 -13.64 -1.72 -16.89
C VAL A 134 -12.35 -1.28 -17.58
N THR A 135 -11.23 -1.26 -16.84
CA THR A 135 -9.91 -0.88 -17.40
C THR A 135 -9.48 -1.82 -18.53
N CYS A 136 -9.82 -3.10 -18.43
CA CYS A 136 -9.54 -4.13 -19.44
C CYS A 136 -10.64 -4.26 -20.52
N GLY A 137 -11.65 -3.39 -20.53
CA GLY A 137 -12.75 -3.41 -21.49
C GLY A 137 -13.68 -4.63 -21.38
N GLN A 138 -13.69 -5.32 -20.23
CA GLN A 138 -14.56 -6.47 -19.94
C GLN A 138 -15.92 -6.06 -19.36
N MET A 139 -16.01 -4.82 -18.87
CA MET A 139 -17.23 -4.22 -18.33
C MET A 139 -17.30 -2.76 -18.80
N ASP A 140 -18.50 -2.26 -19.11
CA ASP A 140 -18.68 -0.85 -19.44
C ASP A 140 -18.96 0.01 -18.19
N LEU A 141 -18.90 1.34 -18.37
CA LEU A 141 -19.14 2.28 -17.27
C LEU A 141 -20.60 2.26 -16.78
N GLU A 142 -21.56 1.95 -17.65
CA GLU A 142 -22.97 1.88 -17.27
C GLU A 142 -23.23 0.74 -16.30
N THR A 143 -22.69 -0.45 -16.60
CA THR A 143 -22.73 -1.63 -15.73
C THR A 143 -22.02 -1.36 -14.42
N LEU A 144 -20.85 -0.69 -14.45
CA LEU A 144 -20.17 -0.26 -13.23
C LEU A 144 -21.07 0.65 -12.38
N HIS A 145 -21.66 1.70 -12.96
CA HIS A 145 -22.54 2.63 -12.23
C HIS A 145 -23.80 1.94 -11.69
N SER A 146 -24.38 1.02 -12.46
CA SER A 146 -25.50 0.19 -12.03
C SER A 146 -25.14 -0.63 -10.79
N GLY A 147 -23.99 -1.31 -10.80
CA GLY A 147 -23.52 -2.07 -9.65
C GLY A 147 -23.19 -1.20 -8.43
N LEU A 148 -22.54 -0.05 -8.64
CA LEU A 148 -22.27 0.91 -7.55
C LEU A 148 -23.55 1.46 -6.90
N SER A 149 -24.68 1.44 -7.60
CA SER A 149 -25.97 1.89 -7.03
C SER A 149 -26.46 0.99 -5.88
N TYR A 150 -26.06 -0.29 -5.83
CA TYR A 150 -26.36 -1.16 -4.68
C TYR A 150 -25.71 -0.68 -3.39
N PHE A 151 -24.53 -0.05 -3.46
CA PHE A 151 -23.87 0.56 -2.29
C PHE A 151 -24.54 1.86 -1.83
N SER A 152 -25.47 2.41 -2.62
CA SER A 152 -26.35 3.48 -2.19
C SER A 152 -27.59 2.95 -1.45
N GLN A 153 -27.75 1.64 -1.28
CA GLN A 153 -28.88 1.05 -0.57
C GLN A 153 -28.49 0.71 0.87
N PRO A 154 -29.44 0.75 1.84
CA PRO A 154 -29.16 0.46 3.25
C PRO A 154 -28.44 -0.87 3.50
N LEU A 155 -28.67 -1.87 2.63
CA LEU A 155 -28.09 -3.21 2.75
C LEU A 155 -26.55 -3.22 2.66
N LEU A 156 -25.96 -2.36 1.82
CA LEU A 156 -24.50 -2.33 1.56
C LEU A 156 -23.84 -0.99 1.86
N SER A 157 -24.60 0.07 2.13
CA SER A 157 -24.05 1.43 2.32
C SER A 157 -23.12 1.55 3.53
N TRP A 158 -23.23 0.65 4.50
CA TRP A 158 -22.33 0.58 5.65
C TRP A 158 -20.90 0.16 5.26
N CYS A 159 -20.70 -0.54 4.14
CA CYS A 159 -19.37 -0.91 3.64
C CYS A 159 -18.57 0.30 3.11
N LEU A 160 -19.24 1.43 2.85
CA LEU A 160 -18.62 2.60 2.22
C LEU A 160 -17.50 3.21 3.05
N GLY A 161 -17.51 3.03 4.37
CA GLY A 161 -16.44 3.51 5.25
C GLY A 161 -15.08 2.92 4.85
N GLY A 162 -15.03 1.61 4.68
CA GLY A 162 -13.84 0.87 4.25
C GLY A 162 -13.45 1.13 2.80
N VAL A 163 -14.45 1.12 1.91
CA VAL A 163 -14.25 1.33 0.47
C VAL A 163 -13.70 2.72 0.15
N ILE A 164 -14.26 3.77 0.78
CA ILE A 164 -13.81 5.15 0.56
C ILE A 164 -12.38 5.32 1.06
N ALA A 165 -12.04 4.76 2.23
CA ALA A 165 -10.67 4.80 2.75
C ALA A 165 -9.69 4.15 1.78
N TRP A 166 -10.00 2.94 1.34
CA TRP A 166 -9.18 2.21 0.37
C TRP A 166 -9.05 2.97 -0.94
N LEU A 167 -10.15 3.52 -1.49
CA LEU A 167 -10.12 4.32 -2.71
C LEU A 167 -9.21 5.53 -2.58
N CYS A 168 -9.26 6.26 -1.47
CA CYS A 168 -8.38 7.40 -1.24
C CYS A 168 -6.91 6.98 -1.24
N ASP A 169 -6.55 5.93 -0.49
CA ASP A 169 -5.19 5.39 -0.46
C ASP A 169 -4.74 4.91 -1.85
N GLU A 170 -5.62 4.24 -2.58
CA GLU A 170 -5.37 3.71 -3.91
C GLU A 170 -5.20 4.81 -4.96
N ILE A 171 -5.97 5.90 -4.87
CA ILE A 171 -5.85 7.07 -5.73
C ILE A 171 -4.46 7.70 -5.56
N PHE A 172 -4.01 7.86 -4.31
CA PHE A 172 -2.67 8.36 -4.06
C PHE A 172 -1.60 7.40 -4.57
N ARG A 173 -1.77 6.10 -4.34
CA ARG A 173 -0.82 5.06 -4.79
C ARG A 173 -0.67 5.03 -6.31
N LEU A 174 -1.77 5.19 -7.05
CA LEU A 174 -1.82 5.16 -8.51
C LEU A 174 -1.49 6.51 -9.16
N GLY A 175 -1.65 7.62 -8.43
CA GLY A 175 -1.31 8.94 -8.92
C GLY A 175 -2.04 9.29 -10.23
N PRO A 176 -1.30 9.61 -11.31
CA PRO A 176 -1.90 9.93 -12.61
C PRO A 176 -2.79 8.83 -13.22
N LEU A 177 -2.64 7.57 -12.78
CA LEU A 177 -3.42 6.43 -13.30
C LEU A 177 -4.74 6.21 -12.55
N SER A 178 -5.08 7.07 -11.61
CA SER A 178 -6.24 6.92 -10.71
C SER A 178 -7.57 7.41 -11.28
N ALA A 179 -7.64 7.79 -12.56
CA ALA A 179 -8.83 8.43 -13.15
C ALA A 179 -10.14 7.65 -12.90
N LEU A 180 -10.15 6.34 -13.12
CA LEU A 180 -11.34 5.52 -12.88
C LEU A 180 -11.67 5.37 -11.38
N HIS A 181 -10.65 5.39 -10.51
CA HIS A 181 -10.85 5.34 -9.05
C HIS A 181 -11.51 6.64 -8.56
N LEU A 182 -11.15 7.79 -9.14
CA LEU A 182 -11.81 9.07 -8.88
C LEU A 182 -13.28 9.04 -9.32
N VAL A 183 -13.59 8.45 -10.48
CA VAL A 183 -14.98 8.27 -10.95
C VAL A 183 -15.80 7.43 -9.96
N VAL A 184 -15.24 6.31 -9.49
CA VAL A 184 -15.90 5.45 -8.49
C VAL A 184 -16.05 6.19 -7.15
N LEU A 185 -15.00 6.85 -6.67
CA LEU A 185 -15.04 7.65 -5.45
C LEU A 185 -16.13 8.72 -5.53
N GLN A 186 -16.26 9.41 -6.66
CA GLN A 186 -17.32 10.40 -6.87
C GLN A 186 -18.70 9.76 -6.77
N SER A 187 -18.91 8.62 -7.46
CA SER A 187 -20.20 7.92 -7.46
C SER A 187 -20.63 7.52 -6.06
N LEU A 188 -19.69 7.05 -5.23
CA LEU A 188 -19.96 6.58 -3.88
C LEU A 188 -20.04 7.74 -2.88
N ALA A 189 -19.03 8.61 -2.83
CA ALA A 189 -18.91 9.67 -1.84
C ALA A 189 -19.80 10.90 -2.11
N LEU A 190 -20.25 11.13 -3.35
CA LEU A 190 -21.27 12.13 -3.67
C LEU A 190 -22.66 11.52 -3.87
N GLY A 191 -22.79 10.19 -3.77
CA GLY A 191 -24.06 9.49 -3.81
C GLY A 191 -24.98 9.97 -2.68
N HIS A 192 -26.26 10.15 -3.00
CA HIS A 192 -27.30 10.69 -2.10
C HIS A 192 -27.56 9.82 -0.86
N ALA A 193 -27.05 8.59 -0.83
CA ALA A 193 -27.29 7.63 0.24
C ALA A 193 -26.02 7.15 0.95
N CYS A 194 -24.85 7.73 0.65
CA CYS A 194 -23.66 7.50 1.46
C CYS A 194 -23.91 8.07 2.87
N PRO A 195 -23.81 7.26 3.94
CA PRO A 195 -24.00 7.74 5.30
C PRO A 195 -22.99 8.84 5.62
N ASP A 196 -23.48 9.99 6.09
CA ASP A 196 -22.65 11.15 6.39
C ASP A 196 -21.58 10.85 7.44
N GLN A 197 -21.87 9.94 8.36
CA GLN A 197 -20.94 9.42 9.35
C GLN A 197 -19.68 8.83 8.71
N LEU A 198 -19.83 8.06 7.63
CA LEU A 198 -18.72 7.40 6.96
C LEU A 198 -17.88 8.38 6.14
N LEU A 199 -18.48 9.50 5.70
CA LEU A 199 -17.73 10.62 5.13
C LEU A 199 -16.93 11.36 6.19
N ARG A 200 -17.48 11.57 7.40
CA ARG A 200 -16.74 12.16 8.51
C ARG A 200 -15.59 11.28 8.99
N VAL A 201 -15.77 9.96 9.00
CA VAL A 201 -14.70 9.01 9.37
C VAL A 201 -13.53 9.07 8.39
N ASN A 202 -13.81 9.31 7.11
CA ASN A 202 -12.81 9.39 6.05
C ASN A 202 -12.43 10.82 5.67
N ASP A 203 -12.76 11.80 6.52
CA ASP A 203 -12.62 13.21 6.21
C ASP A 203 -11.20 13.61 5.82
N GLN A 204 -10.21 13.17 6.59
CA GLN A 204 -8.80 13.46 6.34
C GLN A 204 -8.36 12.92 4.98
N ALA A 205 -8.63 11.64 4.71
CA ALA A 205 -8.27 11.00 3.45
C ALA A 205 -8.94 11.68 2.25
N LEU A 206 -10.23 12.04 2.38
CA LEU A 206 -10.97 12.75 1.35
C LEU A 206 -10.41 14.16 1.10
N PHE A 207 -10.06 14.90 2.16
CA PHE A 207 -9.42 16.22 2.04
C PHE A 207 -8.04 16.15 1.41
N ASP A 208 -7.27 15.12 1.73
CA ASP A 208 -5.95 14.90 1.17
C ASP A 208 -6.06 14.66 -0.36
N VAL A 209 -7.02 13.85 -0.83
CA VAL A 209 -7.24 13.62 -2.27
C VAL A 209 -7.53 14.93 -3.02
N ILE A 210 -8.35 15.81 -2.46
CA ILE A 210 -8.73 17.10 -3.08
C ILE A 210 -7.80 18.27 -2.72
N ARG A 211 -6.65 18.00 -2.10
CA ARG A 211 -5.69 19.04 -1.75
C ARG A 211 -5.00 19.56 -3.03
N PRO A 212 -4.97 20.88 -3.28
CA PRO A 212 -4.37 21.44 -4.51
C PRO A 212 -2.87 21.17 -4.68
N SER A 213 -2.15 20.87 -3.60
CA SER A 213 -0.69 20.74 -3.57
C SER A 213 -0.18 19.31 -3.83
N ASN A 214 -1.07 18.37 -4.17
CA ASN A 214 -0.69 16.99 -4.46
C ASN A 214 -0.45 16.77 -5.96
N ASP A 215 0.23 15.66 -6.30
CA ASP A 215 0.50 15.26 -7.69
C ASP A 215 -0.76 14.75 -8.44
N LEU A 216 -1.97 14.96 -7.88
CA LEU A 216 -3.22 14.45 -8.42
C LEU A 216 -4.00 15.50 -9.25
N GLN A 217 -3.57 16.75 -9.30
CA GLN A 217 -4.35 17.82 -9.94
C GLN A 217 -4.64 17.54 -11.42
N ASP A 218 -3.66 17.03 -12.17
CA ASP A 218 -3.84 16.72 -13.59
C ASP A 218 -4.87 15.61 -13.83
N VAL A 219 -4.86 14.57 -12.99
CA VAL A 219 -5.82 13.45 -13.10
C VAL A 219 -7.20 13.85 -12.59
N ILE A 220 -7.30 14.70 -11.57
CA ILE A 220 -8.57 15.27 -11.10
C ILE A 220 -9.23 16.09 -12.21
N ASN A 221 -8.45 16.95 -12.87
CA ASN A 221 -8.96 17.80 -13.95
C ASN A 221 -9.40 16.99 -15.18
N SER A 222 -8.67 15.91 -15.52
CA SER A 222 -8.97 15.09 -16.70
C SER A 222 -10.04 14.02 -16.47
N SER A 223 -10.25 13.56 -15.23
CA SER A 223 -11.24 12.52 -14.89
C SER A 223 -12.69 13.03 -14.78
N GLY A 224 -12.90 14.36 -14.79
CA GLY A 224 -14.21 14.95 -14.55
C GLY A 224 -14.66 14.88 -13.08
N PHE A 225 -13.73 14.63 -12.17
CA PHE A 225 -13.98 14.57 -10.73
C PHE A 225 -14.34 15.95 -10.15
N LYS A 226 -15.48 16.04 -9.48
CA LYS A 226 -16.02 17.27 -8.89
C LYS A 226 -15.45 17.51 -7.49
N ALA A 227 -14.17 17.86 -7.41
CA ALA A 227 -13.49 18.14 -6.14
C ALA A 227 -14.20 19.19 -5.28
N GLU A 228 -14.75 20.24 -5.89
CA GLU A 228 -15.48 21.29 -5.16
C GLU A 228 -16.84 20.82 -4.62
N GLY A 229 -17.49 19.89 -5.32
CA GLY A 229 -18.72 19.25 -4.83
C GLY A 229 -18.44 18.42 -3.57
N LEU A 230 -17.33 17.69 -3.55
CA LEU A 230 -16.89 16.94 -2.38
C LEU A 230 -16.50 17.86 -1.22
N ARG A 231 -15.76 18.93 -1.49
CA ARG A 231 -15.41 19.95 -0.48
C ARG A 231 -16.66 20.55 0.15
N THR A 232 -17.61 20.98 -0.67
CA THR A 232 -18.90 21.55 -0.21
C THR A 232 -19.67 20.53 0.65
N ARG A 233 -19.71 19.26 0.24
CA ARG A 233 -20.37 18.20 1.01
C ARG A 233 -19.71 18.02 2.37
N LEU A 234 -18.39 17.89 2.45
CA LEU A 234 -17.67 17.74 3.72
C LEU A 234 -17.86 18.94 4.65
N THR A 235 -17.78 20.16 4.12
CA THR A 235 -18.02 21.39 4.90
C THR A 235 -19.45 21.45 5.43
N SER A 236 -20.46 21.02 4.65
CA SER A 236 -21.85 20.95 5.12
C SER A 236 -22.05 19.98 6.30
N LEU A 237 -21.17 18.99 6.44
CA LEU A 237 -21.18 18.02 7.54
C LEU A 237 -20.48 18.52 8.81
N GLY A 238 -19.97 19.75 8.81
CA GLY A 238 -19.22 20.36 9.91
C GLY A 238 -17.74 19.97 9.93
N VAL A 239 -17.23 19.38 8.85
CA VAL A 239 -15.84 18.96 8.76
C VAL A 239 -15.00 20.10 8.17
N THR A 240 -14.01 20.55 8.91
CA THR A 240 -13.04 21.56 8.44
C THR A 240 -11.84 20.88 7.79
N ALA A 241 -11.24 21.53 6.80
CA ALA A 241 -9.97 21.07 6.25
C ALA A 241 -8.94 20.99 7.38
N PRO A 242 -8.18 19.88 7.49
CA PRO A 242 -7.17 19.76 8.53
C PRO A 242 -6.16 20.90 8.40
N ASP A 243 -5.87 21.60 9.51
CA ASP A 243 -4.72 22.50 9.58
C ASP A 243 -3.49 21.72 9.14
N SER A 244 -2.73 22.30 8.22
CA SER A 244 -1.57 21.70 7.55
C SER A 244 -0.82 20.74 8.47
N ARG A 245 -1.07 19.43 8.31
CA ARG A 245 -0.24 18.42 8.95
C ARG A 245 1.18 18.74 8.51
N GLN A 246 2.09 18.89 9.48
CA GLN A 246 3.50 18.82 9.16
C GLN A 246 3.73 17.42 8.61
N ASP A 247 3.78 17.30 7.29
CA ASP A 247 4.12 16.06 6.64
C ASP A 247 5.50 15.65 7.18
N LEU A 248 5.51 14.63 8.04
CA LEU A 248 6.74 14.08 8.59
C LEU A 248 7.54 13.51 7.42
N SER A 249 8.54 14.28 6.97
CA SER A 249 9.39 13.85 5.87
C SER A 249 10.13 12.58 6.26
N LEU A 250 10.07 11.56 5.40
CA LEU A 250 10.83 10.33 5.56
C LEU A 250 12.32 10.62 5.73
N ASP A 251 12.86 11.63 5.03
CA ASP A 251 14.27 11.98 5.12
C ASP A 251 14.65 12.49 6.51
N VAL A 252 13.75 13.24 7.17
CA VAL A 252 13.94 13.72 8.57
C VAL A 252 13.84 12.55 9.56
N ALA A 253 12.93 11.60 9.33
CA ALA A 253 12.83 10.40 10.15
C ALA A 253 14.09 9.52 10.01
N LEU A 254 14.59 9.35 8.78
CA LEU A 254 15.83 8.62 8.50
C LEU A 254 17.06 9.30 9.10
N GLU A 255 17.10 10.63 9.11
CA GLU A 255 18.15 11.39 9.83
C GLU A 255 18.17 11.01 11.31
N THR A 256 17.00 10.95 11.95
CA THR A 256 16.87 10.59 13.36
C THR A 256 17.40 9.17 13.63
N ILE A 257 17.19 8.23 12.72
CA ILE A 257 17.71 6.84 12.81
C ILE A 257 19.23 6.82 12.66
N SER A 258 19.79 7.65 11.79
CA SER A 258 21.24 7.70 11.56
C SER A 258 22.03 8.15 12.80
N HIS A 259 21.40 8.86 13.74
CA HIS A 259 22.02 9.28 15.01
C HIS A 259 21.82 8.30 16.18
N PHE A 260 21.31 7.08 15.92
CA PHE A 260 21.18 6.05 16.94
C PHE A 260 22.55 5.74 17.58
N PRO A 261 22.68 5.67 18.92
CA PRO A 261 21.64 5.52 19.96
C PRO A 261 21.14 6.83 20.62
N LEU A 262 21.51 8.02 20.13
CA LEU A 262 21.13 9.30 20.74
C LEU A 262 19.71 9.77 20.39
N SER A 263 19.00 9.00 19.56
CA SER A 263 17.66 9.28 19.07
C SER A 263 16.61 9.20 20.19
N ALA A 264 15.56 10.03 20.09
CA ALA A 264 14.44 9.98 21.03
C ALA A 264 13.76 8.59 21.04
N PRO A 265 13.26 8.09 22.18
CA PRO A 265 12.74 6.72 22.31
C PRO A 265 11.53 6.40 21.40
N LEU A 266 10.84 7.42 20.88
CA LEU A 266 9.68 7.29 20.01
C LEU A 266 10.03 7.38 18.51
N TRP A 267 11.32 7.35 18.14
CA TRP A 267 11.73 7.39 16.73
C TRP A 267 11.10 6.28 15.86
N PRO A 268 10.84 5.04 16.35
CA PRO A 268 10.23 4.02 15.50
C PRO A 268 8.82 4.41 15.06
N CYS A 269 8.03 5.01 15.95
CA CYS A 269 6.68 5.48 15.63
C CYS A 269 6.73 6.59 14.59
N SER A 270 7.59 7.60 14.78
CA SER A 270 7.76 8.69 13.81
C SER A 270 8.23 8.19 12.45
N PHE A 271 9.12 7.21 12.42
CA PHE A 271 9.56 6.57 11.19
C PHE A 271 8.43 5.80 10.50
N ILE A 272 7.68 4.97 11.21
CA ILE A 272 6.57 4.21 10.63
C ILE A 272 5.49 5.14 10.08
N ILE A 273 5.20 6.25 10.76
CA ILE A 273 4.26 7.27 10.29
C ILE A 273 4.78 7.94 9.00
N ALA A 274 6.04 8.41 9.00
CA ALA A 274 6.66 9.05 7.84
C ALA A 274 6.79 8.09 6.64
N LEU A 275 7.14 6.82 6.91
CA LEU A 275 7.22 5.79 5.90
C LEU A 275 5.83 5.50 5.32
N ARG A 276 4.80 5.28 6.15
CA ARG A 276 3.42 5.07 5.69
C ARG A 276 2.94 6.22 4.79
N ALA A 277 3.18 7.46 5.21
CA ALA A 277 2.84 8.64 4.43
C ALA A 277 3.61 8.71 3.10
N LYS A 278 4.86 8.24 3.06
CA LYS A 278 5.62 8.15 1.81
C LYS A 278 5.13 7.01 0.91
N LEU A 279 4.74 5.87 1.48
CA LEU A 279 4.27 4.71 0.72
C LEU A 279 2.89 4.93 0.10
N SER A 280 2.06 5.79 0.70
CA SER A 280 0.77 6.14 0.12
C SER A 280 0.90 6.97 -1.15
N THR A 281 2.04 7.63 -1.44
CA THR A 281 2.18 8.47 -2.64
C THR A 281 2.46 7.68 -3.92
N TYR A 282 2.19 8.28 -5.08
CA TYR A 282 2.55 7.71 -6.38
C TYR A 282 4.06 7.47 -6.47
N ARG A 283 4.46 6.27 -6.89
CA ARG A 283 5.86 5.82 -6.87
C ARG A 283 6.52 5.91 -5.47
N GLY A 284 5.70 5.96 -4.41
CA GLY A 284 6.11 6.12 -3.03
C GLY A 284 7.06 5.03 -2.55
N ARG A 285 6.81 3.77 -2.93
CA ARG A 285 7.67 2.62 -2.63
C ARG A 285 9.07 2.78 -3.21
N THR A 286 9.18 3.11 -4.50
CA THR A 286 10.48 3.37 -5.16
C THR A 286 11.18 4.61 -4.59
N ALA A 287 10.43 5.66 -4.24
CA ALA A 287 10.97 6.86 -3.62
C ALA A 287 11.47 6.59 -2.19
N ALA A 288 10.75 5.79 -1.41
CA ALA A 288 11.14 5.39 -0.06
C ALA A 288 12.42 4.55 -0.06
N ILE A 289 12.51 3.57 -0.98
CA ILE A 289 13.75 2.80 -1.18
C ILE A 289 14.91 3.73 -1.57
N SER A 290 14.66 4.70 -2.46
CA SER A 290 15.67 5.68 -2.85
C SER A 290 16.14 6.54 -1.67
N SER A 291 15.23 7.03 -0.82
CA SER A 291 15.57 7.77 0.40
C SER A 291 16.38 6.92 1.38
N ILE A 292 15.99 5.65 1.60
CA ILE A 292 16.71 4.72 2.49
C ILE A 292 18.12 4.45 1.97
N LEU A 293 18.23 4.08 0.69
CA LEU A 293 19.50 3.65 0.10
C LEU A 293 20.45 4.83 -0.17
N SER A 294 19.95 5.97 -0.63
CA SER A 294 20.79 7.17 -0.82
C SER A 294 21.48 7.60 0.48
N LYS A 295 20.82 7.40 1.64
CA LYS A 295 21.41 7.69 2.95
C LYS A 295 22.56 6.75 3.29
N THR A 296 22.46 5.47 2.93
CA THR A 296 23.53 4.48 3.10
C THR A 296 24.80 4.86 2.32
N PHE A 297 24.64 5.41 1.12
CA PHE A 297 25.75 5.71 0.22
C PHE A 297 26.29 7.14 0.31
N SER A 298 25.49 8.11 0.80
CA SER A 298 25.91 9.51 0.96
C SER A 298 26.94 9.75 2.07
N SER A 299 27.08 8.81 3.01
CA SER A 299 28.06 8.89 4.13
C SER A 299 29.53 8.85 3.67
N ALA A 300 29.82 8.58 2.40
CA ALA A 300 31.18 8.46 1.89
C ALA A 300 31.94 9.80 1.70
N ASN A 301 31.23 10.94 1.66
CA ASN A 301 31.81 12.25 1.28
C ASN A 301 31.86 13.29 2.42
N ALA A 302 31.62 12.92 3.68
CA ALA A 302 31.62 13.86 4.80
C ALA A 302 33.04 14.10 5.37
N PRO A 303 33.39 15.33 5.80
CA PRO A 303 34.72 15.65 6.33
C PRO A 303 35.03 14.96 7.67
N SER A 304 36.06 14.12 7.59
CA SER A 304 36.98 13.49 8.56
C SER A 304 36.70 13.28 10.07
N GLU A 305 35.79 13.95 10.79
CA GLU A 305 35.80 13.81 12.27
C GLU A 305 34.45 13.59 12.97
N ALA A 306 33.31 13.77 12.30
CA ALA A 306 31.97 13.42 12.83
C ALA A 306 31.19 12.28 12.14
N PRO A 307 31.54 11.74 10.94
CA PRO A 307 30.64 10.85 10.20
C PRO A 307 30.79 9.34 10.48
N ILE A 308 31.75 8.93 11.29
CA ILE A 308 32.08 7.49 11.46
C ILE A 308 31.01 6.76 12.30
N ILE A 309 30.34 7.45 13.23
CA ILE A 309 29.41 6.82 14.18
C ILE A 309 28.02 6.60 13.54
N ALA A 310 27.52 7.55 12.76
CA ALA A 310 26.19 7.47 12.16
C ALA A 310 26.06 6.35 11.10
N GLY A 311 27.11 6.15 10.29
CA GLY A 311 27.13 5.10 9.26
C GLY A 311 27.24 3.66 9.82
N GLN A 312 27.84 3.50 11.01
CA GLN A 312 28.04 2.18 11.63
C GLN A 312 26.73 1.50 12.03
N TRP A 313 25.74 2.26 12.50
CA TRP A 313 24.47 1.71 12.98
C TRP A 313 23.39 1.69 11.91
N TYR A 314 23.44 2.63 10.95
CA TYR A 314 22.43 2.72 9.90
C TYR A 314 22.53 1.56 8.89
N SER A 315 23.74 1.25 8.39
CA SER A 315 23.92 0.24 7.33
C SER A 315 23.40 -1.16 7.71
N PRO A 316 23.64 -1.68 8.93
CA PRO A 316 23.07 -2.97 9.36
C PRO A 316 21.54 -2.95 9.55
N LEU A 317 20.94 -1.77 9.75
CA LEU A 317 19.49 -1.64 9.92
C LEU A 317 18.76 -1.65 8.57
N VAL A 318 19.41 -1.28 7.47
CA VAL A 318 18.76 -1.17 6.15
C VAL A 318 18.05 -2.47 5.71
N PRO A 319 18.66 -3.67 5.81
CA PRO A 319 17.94 -4.92 5.54
C PRO A 319 16.64 -5.04 6.33
N VAL A 320 16.65 -4.64 7.61
CA VAL A 320 15.46 -4.62 8.46
C VAL A 320 14.44 -3.64 7.91
N LEU A 321 14.84 -2.40 7.61
CA LEU A 321 13.94 -1.39 7.04
C LEU A 321 13.28 -1.87 5.74
N LEU A 322 14.01 -2.58 4.89
CA LEU A 322 13.50 -3.13 3.64
C LEU A 322 12.59 -4.36 3.84
N ALA A 323 12.72 -5.07 4.96
CA ALA A 323 11.91 -6.24 5.29
C ALA A 323 10.58 -5.89 5.99
N ILE A 324 10.39 -4.64 6.42
CA ILE A 324 9.15 -4.19 7.07
C ILE A 324 8.04 -4.05 6.03
N ASP A 325 6.83 -4.48 6.40
CA ASP A 325 5.59 -4.16 5.72
C ASP A 325 4.77 -3.19 6.56
N VAL A 326 4.59 -1.97 6.04
CA VAL A 326 3.87 -0.88 6.72
C VAL A 326 2.47 -0.65 6.13
N ASP A 327 2.28 -1.04 4.86
CA ASP A 327 1.09 -0.76 4.05
C ASP A 327 0.24 -2.01 3.75
N GLY A 328 0.71 -3.20 4.12
CA GLY A 328 0.06 -4.48 3.83
C GLY A 328 0.35 -5.03 2.44
N ASN A 329 1.23 -4.40 1.67
CA ASN A 329 1.57 -4.80 0.30
C ASN A 329 2.85 -5.66 0.24
N GLY A 330 3.29 -6.17 1.39
CA GLY A 330 4.54 -6.90 1.53
C GLY A 330 5.76 -6.00 1.68
N PRO A 331 6.94 -6.60 1.92
CA PRO A 331 8.15 -5.87 2.30
C PRO A 331 8.61 -4.94 1.18
N LEU A 332 9.20 -3.80 1.54
CA LEU A 332 9.78 -2.86 0.56
C LEU A 332 10.81 -3.53 -0.35
N ALA A 333 11.51 -4.54 0.14
CA ALA A 333 12.45 -5.35 -0.64
C ALA A 333 11.82 -5.98 -1.90
N ALA A 334 10.50 -6.15 -1.97
CA ALA A 334 9.82 -6.63 -3.17
C ALA A 334 9.97 -5.68 -4.37
N ASP A 335 10.18 -4.39 -4.14
CA ASP A 335 10.36 -3.38 -5.19
C ASP A 335 11.83 -3.06 -5.48
N LEU A 336 12.75 -3.75 -4.80
CA LEU A 336 14.18 -3.62 -5.05
C LEU A 336 14.59 -3.92 -6.50
N PRO A 337 14.01 -4.92 -7.21
CA PRO A 337 14.30 -5.13 -8.63
C PRO A 337 13.95 -3.92 -9.50
N HIS A 338 12.77 -3.34 -9.30
CA HIS A 338 12.33 -2.14 -10.04
C HIS A 338 13.22 -0.94 -9.75
N TRP A 339 13.65 -0.79 -8.49
CA TRP A 339 14.62 0.24 -8.13
C TRP A 339 15.97 0.04 -8.82
N ILE A 340 16.51 -1.20 -8.84
CA ILE A 340 17.75 -1.54 -9.56
C ILE A 340 17.63 -1.19 -11.04
N HIS A 341 16.49 -1.52 -11.67
CA HIS A 341 16.21 -1.15 -13.05
C HIS A 341 16.23 0.37 -13.26
N SER A 342 15.59 1.14 -12.39
CA SER A 342 15.52 2.60 -12.49
C SER A 342 16.87 3.32 -12.31
N CYS A 343 17.89 2.63 -11.77
CA CYS A 343 19.25 3.15 -11.68
C CYS A 343 19.95 3.31 -13.04
N ILE A 344 19.39 2.73 -14.12
CA ILE A 344 19.85 2.95 -15.49
C ILE A 344 19.59 4.40 -15.92
N ASP A 345 18.39 4.89 -15.62
CA ASP A 345 17.89 6.19 -16.07
C ASP A 345 18.28 7.34 -15.12
N ARG A 346 18.51 7.02 -13.83
CA ARG A 346 18.95 7.99 -12.82
C ARG A 346 20.30 7.58 -12.24
N PRO A 347 21.37 8.37 -12.41
CA PRO A 347 22.70 8.07 -11.85
C PRO A 347 22.78 8.33 -10.35
N ASP A 348 21.69 8.12 -9.59
CA ASP A 348 21.61 8.33 -8.14
C ASP A 348 22.65 7.46 -7.39
N LEU A 349 23.12 6.36 -8.02
CA LEU A 349 24.13 5.42 -7.51
C LEU A 349 25.43 5.34 -8.30
N ALA A 350 25.64 6.22 -9.28
CA ALA A 350 26.84 6.14 -10.13
C ALA A 350 28.16 6.26 -9.35
N ASN A 351 28.12 6.76 -8.10
CA ASN A 351 29.26 6.91 -7.20
C ASN A 351 29.23 5.96 -5.97
N SER A 352 28.30 5.00 -5.92
CA SER A 352 28.16 4.09 -4.78
C SER A 352 29.20 2.95 -4.81
N ASP A 353 29.61 2.49 -3.63
CA ASP A 353 30.49 1.33 -3.51
C ASP A 353 29.71 0.05 -3.84
N HIS A 354 29.93 -0.45 -5.06
CA HIS A 354 29.27 -1.64 -5.61
C HIS A 354 29.37 -2.88 -4.70
N ARG A 355 30.43 -3.00 -3.88
CA ARG A 355 30.56 -4.09 -2.92
C ARG A 355 29.59 -3.96 -1.76
N LYS A 356 29.41 -2.74 -1.24
CA LYS A 356 28.45 -2.45 -0.17
C LYS A 356 27.02 -2.64 -0.64
N LEU A 357 26.73 -2.25 -1.88
CA LEU A 357 25.42 -2.46 -2.49
C LEU A 357 25.13 -3.97 -2.67
N GLY A 358 26.10 -4.75 -3.16
CA GLY A 358 25.96 -6.21 -3.24
C GLY A 358 25.73 -6.88 -1.88
N ALA A 359 26.48 -6.47 -0.86
CA ALA A 359 26.30 -6.98 0.51
C ALA A 359 24.91 -6.62 1.08
N LEU A 360 24.43 -5.40 0.83
CA LEU A 360 23.11 -4.96 1.27
C LEU A 360 21.99 -5.74 0.59
N VAL A 361 22.09 -5.95 -0.73
CA VAL A 361 21.13 -6.78 -1.49
C VAL A 361 21.11 -8.20 -0.90
N LYS A 362 22.28 -8.79 -0.66
CA LYS A 362 22.41 -10.10 -0.02
C LYS A 362 21.69 -10.14 1.34
N ASP A 363 22.07 -9.26 2.25
CA ASP A 363 21.57 -9.28 3.63
C ASP A 363 20.05 -9.05 3.66
N SER A 364 19.54 -8.21 2.75
CA SER A 364 18.10 -7.98 2.56
C SER A 364 17.39 -9.23 2.07
N MET A 365 17.94 -9.97 1.10
CA MET A 365 17.33 -11.20 0.58
C MET A 365 17.34 -12.32 1.63
N ILE A 366 18.44 -12.47 2.37
CA ILE A 366 18.52 -13.45 3.47
C ILE A 366 17.47 -13.15 4.53
N LEU A 367 17.34 -11.88 4.94
CA LEU A 367 16.37 -11.48 5.96
C LEU A 367 14.93 -11.68 5.46
N VAL A 368 14.60 -11.22 4.26
CA VAL A 368 13.25 -11.39 3.67
C VAL A 368 12.88 -12.86 3.53
N SER A 369 13.81 -13.70 3.11
CA SER A 369 13.58 -15.15 3.00
C SER A 369 13.31 -15.78 4.37
N LYS A 370 13.96 -15.29 5.45
CA LYS A 370 13.71 -15.75 6.82
C LYS A 370 12.39 -15.23 7.40
N THR A 371 11.97 -14.01 7.06
CA THR A 371 10.78 -13.36 7.65
C THR A 371 9.50 -13.61 6.86
N TRP A 372 9.57 -13.67 5.52
CA TRP A 372 8.44 -13.80 4.60
C TRP A 372 8.36 -15.17 3.91
N GLY A 373 9.30 -16.07 4.21
CA GLY A 373 9.36 -17.42 3.66
C GLY A 373 10.26 -17.54 2.44
N GLU A 374 10.80 -18.75 2.24
CA GLU A 374 11.86 -18.99 1.26
C GLU A 374 11.41 -18.72 -0.17
N GLN A 375 10.24 -19.24 -0.56
CA GLN A 375 9.67 -19.04 -1.89
C GLN A 375 9.49 -17.57 -2.27
N PHE A 376 9.18 -16.72 -1.28
CA PHE A 376 9.01 -15.28 -1.51
C PHE A 376 10.36 -14.61 -1.77
N GLY A 377 11.38 -14.94 -0.98
CA GLY A 377 12.76 -14.48 -1.18
C GLY A 377 13.32 -14.92 -2.54
N ASP A 378 13.11 -16.18 -2.92
CA ASP A 378 13.57 -16.74 -4.20
C ASP A 378 12.96 -15.99 -5.39
N ARG A 379 11.68 -15.63 -5.29
CA ARG A 379 10.99 -14.88 -6.34
C ARG A 379 11.62 -13.50 -6.56
N ILE A 380 11.93 -12.78 -5.48
CA ILE A 380 12.56 -11.46 -5.56
C ILE A 380 13.97 -11.59 -6.14
N LEU A 381 14.76 -12.56 -5.67
CA LEU A 381 16.11 -12.79 -6.17
C LEU A 381 16.13 -13.07 -7.67
N ARG A 382 15.25 -13.96 -8.17
CA ARG A 382 15.12 -14.24 -9.61
C ARG A 382 14.80 -12.97 -10.40
N GLN A 383 13.99 -12.07 -9.85
CA GLN A 383 13.67 -10.81 -10.50
C GLN A 383 14.88 -9.87 -10.49
N ILE A 384 15.62 -9.76 -9.38
CA ILE A 384 16.88 -9.00 -9.32
C ILE A 384 17.87 -9.51 -10.37
N ILE A 385 18.06 -10.83 -10.47
CA ILE A 385 18.96 -11.43 -11.46
C ILE A 385 18.54 -10.99 -12.86
N LYS A 386 17.27 -11.17 -13.24
CA LYS A 386 16.74 -10.73 -14.55
C LYS A 386 17.02 -9.25 -14.84
N GLU A 387 16.79 -8.36 -13.87
CA GLU A 387 17.05 -6.93 -14.05
C GLU A 387 18.55 -6.65 -14.24
N LEU A 388 19.42 -7.35 -13.53
CA LEU A 388 20.87 -7.27 -13.73
C LEU A 388 21.28 -7.79 -15.12
N GLU A 389 20.69 -8.87 -15.62
CA GLU A 389 20.94 -9.36 -16.99
C GLU A 389 20.55 -8.29 -18.01
N LEU A 390 19.39 -7.66 -17.85
CA LEU A 390 18.93 -6.58 -18.73
C LEU A 390 19.90 -5.40 -18.75
N ILE A 391 20.41 -4.98 -17.59
CA ILE A 391 21.41 -3.90 -17.47
C ILE A 391 22.71 -4.26 -18.17
N LEU A 392 23.22 -5.48 -17.97
CA LEU A 392 24.51 -5.92 -18.51
C LEU A 392 24.45 -6.21 -20.02
N LEU A 393 23.28 -6.59 -20.52
CA LEU A 393 23.02 -6.87 -21.94
C LEU A 393 22.54 -5.64 -22.72
N ALA A 394 22.24 -4.52 -22.05
CA ALA A 394 21.82 -3.29 -22.72
C ALA A 394 22.88 -2.81 -23.75
N PRO A 395 22.47 -2.45 -24.98
CA PRO A 395 23.39 -1.94 -25.99
C PRO A 395 23.98 -0.61 -25.54
N VAL A 396 25.32 -0.53 -25.51
CA VAL A 396 26.03 0.73 -25.29
C VAL A 396 25.81 1.63 -26.51
N ASP A 397 25.32 2.85 -26.31
CA ASP A 397 25.17 3.85 -27.36
C ASP A 397 26.56 4.20 -27.94
N THR A 398 26.97 3.51 -29.00
CA THR A 398 28.26 3.75 -29.66
C THR A 398 28.09 4.87 -30.68
N SER A 399 28.10 6.12 -30.23
CA SER A 399 28.21 7.28 -31.12
C SER A 399 29.62 7.47 -31.69
N ASP A 400 30.62 6.71 -31.25
CA ASP A 400 31.98 6.76 -31.82
C ASP A 400 32.36 5.51 -32.62
N ARG A 401 32.48 5.73 -33.94
CA ARG A 401 32.98 4.77 -34.92
C ARG A 401 34.49 4.64 -34.78
N ASP A 402 34.95 3.60 -34.08
CA ASP A 402 36.35 3.20 -34.18
C ASP A 402 36.46 1.67 -34.34
N HIS A 403 36.85 1.18 -35.52
CA HIS A 403 36.67 -0.22 -35.95
C HIS A 403 37.80 -1.18 -35.53
N SER A 404 38.68 -0.82 -34.59
CA SER A 404 39.93 -1.56 -34.36
C SER A 404 40.05 -2.32 -33.03
N ARG A 405 39.01 -2.35 -32.18
CA ARG A 405 39.05 -3.06 -30.88
C ARG A 405 37.92 -4.08 -30.73
N SER A 406 38.28 -5.27 -30.21
CA SER A 406 37.36 -6.35 -29.83
C SER A 406 36.21 -5.84 -28.96
N VAL A 407 34.99 -6.35 -29.21
CA VAL A 407 33.75 -5.97 -28.50
C VAL A 407 33.90 -6.05 -26.97
N LYS A 408 34.67 -7.02 -26.45
CA LYS A 408 34.99 -7.15 -25.01
C LYS A 408 35.88 -6.01 -24.47
N SER A 409 36.82 -5.50 -25.29
CA SER A 409 37.71 -4.39 -24.91
C SER A 409 36.99 -3.04 -24.96
N LYS A 410 36.01 -2.86 -25.85
CA LYS A 410 35.17 -1.65 -25.90
C LYS A 410 34.17 -1.58 -24.76
N ARG A 411 33.57 -2.71 -24.37
CA ARG A 411 32.67 -2.83 -23.19
C ARG A 411 33.32 -2.35 -21.89
N ARG A 412 34.59 -2.70 -21.65
CA ARG A 412 35.36 -2.29 -20.45
C ARG A 412 35.74 -0.80 -20.41
N GLN A 413 35.80 -0.11 -21.56
CA GLN A 413 36.18 1.30 -21.63
C GLN A 413 34.96 2.25 -21.70
N ALA A 414 33.78 1.75 -22.09
CA ALA A 414 32.56 2.54 -22.26
C ALA A 414 31.46 2.27 -21.21
N SER A 415 31.74 1.50 -20.15
CA SER A 415 30.76 1.19 -19.11
C SER A 415 30.40 2.45 -18.29
N GLY A 416 29.16 2.92 -18.40
CA GLY A 416 28.60 3.94 -17.50
C GLY A 416 28.59 3.45 -16.04
N GLY A 417 28.42 4.37 -15.08
CA GLY A 417 28.30 4.06 -13.66
C GLY A 417 27.34 2.91 -13.31
N PRO A 418 26.14 2.81 -13.93
CA PRO A 418 25.18 1.73 -13.65
C PRO A 418 25.70 0.33 -14.00
N VAL A 419 26.46 0.19 -15.09
CA VAL A 419 27.01 -1.11 -15.53
C VAL A 419 28.06 -1.61 -14.54
N LYS A 420 28.93 -0.73 -14.05
CA LYS A 420 29.94 -1.09 -13.03
C LYS A 420 29.31 -1.49 -11.70
N SER A 421 28.22 -0.82 -11.31
CA SER A 421 27.47 -1.21 -10.11
C SER A 421 26.80 -2.57 -10.28
N ALA A 422 26.18 -2.84 -11.43
CA ALA A 422 25.59 -4.14 -11.75
C ALA A 422 26.62 -5.28 -11.73
N GLU A 423 27.78 -5.10 -12.40
CA GLU A 423 28.88 -6.07 -12.36
C GLU A 423 29.34 -6.36 -10.92
N GLY A 424 29.42 -5.32 -10.08
CA GLY A 424 29.81 -5.48 -8.69
C GLY A 424 28.78 -6.21 -7.82
N ILE A 425 27.48 -5.96 -8.04
CA ILE A 425 26.41 -6.72 -7.36
C ILE A 425 26.47 -8.19 -7.77
N CYS A 426 26.55 -8.48 -9.08
CA CYS A 426 26.64 -9.85 -9.59
C CYS A 426 27.84 -10.59 -8.99
N LYS A 427 29.00 -9.92 -8.91
CA LYS A 427 30.20 -10.50 -8.32
C LYS A 427 30.03 -10.86 -6.84
N VAL A 428 29.43 -9.97 -6.04
CA VAL A 428 29.19 -10.24 -4.61
C VAL A 428 28.18 -11.37 -4.42
N LEU A 429 27.09 -11.38 -5.19
CA LEU A 429 26.09 -12.45 -5.13
C LEU A 429 26.68 -13.79 -5.57
N TRP A 430 27.59 -13.78 -6.54
CA TRP A 430 28.25 -14.98 -7.03
C TRP A 430 29.34 -15.49 -6.09
N GLU A 431 30.19 -14.63 -5.50
CA GLU A 431 31.35 -15.06 -4.70
C GLU A 431 31.00 -15.60 -3.30
N ASP A 432 29.76 -15.39 -2.83
CA ASP A 432 29.31 -15.78 -1.50
C ASP A 432 28.91 -17.27 -1.43
N GLU A 433 29.58 -18.05 -0.55
CA GLU A 433 29.36 -19.49 -0.43
C GLU A 433 27.97 -19.83 0.15
N ASP A 434 27.48 -19.06 1.11
CA ASP A 434 26.17 -19.28 1.75
C ASP A 434 25.03 -19.08 0.73
N LEU A 435 25.20 -18.11 -0.18
CA LEU A 435 24.25 -17.88 -1.26
C LEU A 435 24.27 -18.98 -2.32
N ARG A 436 25.45 -19.54 -2.63
CA ARG A 436 25.55 -20.67 -3.57
C ARG A 436 24.91 -21.92 -3.02
N GLU A 437 25.05 -22.20 -1.74
CA GLU A 437 24.37 -23.33 -1.09
C GLU A 437 22.86 -23.19 -1.19
N ARG A 438 22.33 -21.97 -0.97
CA ARG A 438 20.90 -21.71 -0.93
C ARG A 438 20.24 -21.51 -2.31
N TRP A 439 20.90 -20.79 -3.21
CA TRP A 439 20.36 -20.33 -4.49
C TRP A 439 21.21 -20.73 -5.70
N GLY A 440 22.10 -21.71 -5.56
CA GLY A 440 23.07 -22.08 -6.60
C GLY A 440 22.46 -22.34 -7.99
N LYS A 441 21.26 -22.92 -8.07
CA LYS A 441 20.56 -23.13 -9.36
C LYS A 441 20.12 -21.82 -10.03
N ASP A 442 19.74 -20.83 -9.23
CA ASP A 442 19.26 -19.54 -9.74
C ASP A 442 20.44 -18.61 -10.06
N LEU A 443 21.50 -18.69 -9.26
CA LEU A 443 22.74 -17.93 -9.45
C LEU A 443 23.60 -18.44 -10.62
N GLN A 444 23.41 -19.67 -11.11
CA GLN A 444 24.04 -20.17 -12.34
C GLN A 444 23.72 -19.29 -13.56
N ALA A 445 22.62 -18.54 -13.54
CA ALA A 445 22.34 -17.53 -14.54
C ALA A 445 23.38 -16.38 -14.55
N LEU A 446 24.13 -16.17 -13.46
CA LEU A 446 25.18 -15.15 -13.42
C LEU A 446 26.52 -15.62 -14.00
N ASP A 447 26.71 -16.93 -14.25
CA ASP A 447 27.98 -17.51 -14.76
C ASP A 447 28.43 -16.94 -16.11
N HIS A 448 27.47 -16.50 -16.93
CA HIS A 448 27.76 -15.94 -18.25
C HIS A 448 27.88 -14.40 -18.24
N LEU A 449 27.64 -13.78 -17.08
CA LEU A 449 27.58 -12.33 -16.88
C LEU A 449 28.79 -11.78 -16.11
N CYS A 450 29.35 -12.56 -15.18
CA CYS A 450 30.60 -12.30 -14.45
C CYS A 450 31.84 -12.80 -15.22
#